data_AF-A0A955JVL9-F1
#
_entry.id   AF-A0A955JVL9-F1
#
_cell.length_a   1.000
_cell.length_b   1.000
_cell.length_c   1.000
_cell.angle_alpha   90.00
_cell.angle_beta   90.00
_cell.angle_gamma   90.00
#
_symmetry.space_group_name_H-M   'P 1'
#
loop_
_entity.id
_entity.type
_entity.pdbx_description
1 polymer ?
#
loop_
_entity_poly.entity_id
_entity_poly.type
_entity_poly.pdbx_seq_one_letter_code
_entity_poly.pdbx_strand_id
1 'polypeptide(L)'
;MRKIYSTIKNKVSIKSASYVAALVFSVLVLPVIVFAYGPERTTFTQANPATYVTFNSITDDPAYGDERNFYRIKDLSSGQAYGDSVNLTAGGEYEVKIFFHNNAASNFNESGVGVAKGAYTRAEMPAIVRAGAKNVEANAYVGATNANPQVVYDYIRFTNNDKADMALRLVPGTVKFQSYGPHDGETLSDTALFTSTGQPLGFDNLDGVLPGCDHYSGYITYRIKAVKPDFTFNKNVRLDGTKDWNKKVTVEKGAKVQYRLAYENTGDTQQKNVMLKDELPAGLTYVPGSTKIYTTSTPNGKVLGDEISNGTMIIGDYNPQSNAFLTFLAEVNAAPCSILTNKAYAVTNNGTLQDEASVAVKGDCAEALPTTGPVEVAAGLLGIGALTFGIVYYLKSRRDLEESMVHVGHAASNDYTSLGDVTKKAPLHKRILKRRKK
;
A
#
# COMPACT_ATOMS: atom_id res chain seq x y z
N MET A 1 -58.14 18.48 21.15
CA MET A 1 -58.48 17.05 21.29
C MET A 1 -57.17 16.25 21.29
N ARG A 2 -56.69 15.81 22.47
CA ARG A 2 -56.62 14.41 22.93
C ARG A 2 -55.73 13.52 22.02
N LYS A 3 -54.49 13.15 22.43
CA LYS A 3 -54.09 11.93 23.22
C LYS A 3 -54.40 10.63 22.41
N ILE A 4 -53.53 9.66 22.08
CA ILE A 4 -52.55 8.79 22.80
C ILE A 4 -51.99 7.79 21.74
N TYR A 5 -50.66 7.63 21.49
CA TYR A 5 -49.69 6.61 21.98
C TYR A 5 -50.00 5.09 21.84
N SER A 6 -49.15 4.35 21.10
CA SER A 6 -48.33 3.18 21.59
C SER A 6 -47.46 2.61 20.44
N THR A 7 -46.13 2.81 20.38
CA THR A 7 -45.02 2.03 20.99
C THR A 7 -44.75 0.65 20.38
N ILE A 8 -43.66 0.51 19.59
CA ILE A 8 -42.71 -0.62 19.67
C ILE A 8 -41.30 -0.07 19.51
N LYS A 9 -40.46 -0.31 20.52
CA LYS A 9 -39.00 -0.08 20.52
C LYS A 9 -38.30 -1.24 19.81
N ASN A 10 -37.27 -0.95 19.02
CA ASN A 10 -36.01 -1.69 19.09
C ASN A 10 -34.82 -0.79 18.70
N LYS A 11 -33.72 -1.00 19.44
CA LYS A 11 -32.47 -0.22 19.47
C LYS A 11 -31.57 -0.48 18.25
N VAL A 12 -30.48 0.31 18.19
CA VAL A 12 -29.25 0.25 17.37
C VAL A 12 -29.32 1.16 16.12
N SER A 13 -28.73 2.38 16.05
CA SER A 13 -27.37 2.90 16.29
C SER A 13 -26.43 2.82 15.06
N ILE A 14 -25.88 3.99 14.66
CA ILE A 14 -24.72 4.28 13.77
C ILE A 14 -25.01 4.17 12.26
N LYS A 15 -25.28 5.30 11.57
CA LYS A 15 -24.35 6.24 10.89
C LYS A 15 -23.65 5.64 9.65
N SER A 16 -24.06 6.14 8.48
CA SER A 16 -23.26 6.39 7.26
C SER A 16 -22.22 5.35 6.88
N ALA A 17 -22.61 4.40 6.03
CA ALA A 17 -21.72 3.50 5.32
C ALA A 17 -21.09 4.23 4.11
N SER A 18 -19.81 4.60 4.25
CA SER A 18 -18.96 4.89 3.10
C SER A 18 -18.54 3.57 2.47
N TYR A 19 -18.98 3.32 1.25
CA TYR A 19 -18.52 2.21 0.42
C TYR A 19 -17.03 2.39 0.11
N VAL A 20 -16.18 1.57 0.74
CA VAL A 20 -14.83 1.30 0.23
C VAL A 20 -14.90 -0.08 -0.39
N ALA A 21 -14.84 -0.15 -1.71
CA ALA A 21 -14.68 -1.40 -2.44
C ALA A 21 -13.31 -1.99 -2.09
N ALA A 22 -13.29 -3.01 -1.22
CA ALA A 22 -12.11 -3.82 -0.98
C ALA A 22 -11.94 -4.81 -2.14
N LEU A 23 -11.00 -4.52 -3.04
CA LEU A 23 -10.50 -5.50 -4.01
C LEU A 23 -9.69 -6.56 -3.27
N VAL A 24 -10.31 -7.72 -3.04
CA VAL A 24 -9.63 -8.92 -2.54
C VAL A 24 -8.95 -9.59 -3.74
N PHE A 25 -7.62 -9.49 -3.83
CA PHE A 25 -6.85 -10.33 -4.75
C PHE A 25 -6.70 -11.73 -4.10
N SER A 26 -7.43 -12.71 -4.63
CA SER A 26 -7.23 -14.12 -4.27
C SER A 26 -5.98 -14.65 -4.99
N VAL A 27 -4.96 -15.03 -4.22
CA VAL A 27 -3.77 -15.74 -4.73
C VAL A 27 -4.15 -17.20 -4.95
N LEU A 28 -4.35 -17.58 -6.22
CA LEU A 28 -4.33 -18.97 -6.66
C LEU A 28 -2.98 -19.21 -7.34
N VAL A 29 -2.04 -19.84 -6.64
CA VAL A 29 -0.77 -20.30 -7.26
C VAL A 29 -0.99 -21.68 -7.84
N LEU A 30 -1.14 -21.75 -9.17
CA LEU A 30 -0.80 -22.95 -9.91
C LEU A 30 0.54 -22.70 -10.60
N PRO A 31 1.52 -23.59 -10.51
CA PRO A 31 2.79 -23.43 -11.20
C PRO A 31 2.57 -23.75 -12.68
N VAL A 32 2.15 -22.77 -13.44
CA VAL A 32 2.30 -22.80 -14.90
C VAL A 32 3.72 -22.31 -15.17
N ILE A 33 4.46 -23.03 -16.02
CA ILE A 33 5.71 -22.50 -16.57
C ILE A 33 5.27 -21.34 -17.49
N VAL A 34 5.40 -20.10 -17.01
CA VAL A 34 4.87 -18.90 -17.69
C VAL A 34 5.93 -18.40 -18.66
N PHE A 35 5.62 -18.40 -19.96
CA PHE A 35 6.36 -17.61 -20.96
C PHE A 35 6.30 -16.12 -20.56
N ALA A 36 7.25 -15.29 -21.04
CA ALA A 36 7.34 -13.87 -20.68
C ALA A 36 6.06 -13.05 -20.94
N TYR A 37 5.14 -13.58 -21.71
CA TYR A 37 3.94 -12.94 -22.23
C TYR A 37 2.78 -13.94 -22.32
N GLY A 38 1.56 -13.42 -22.43
CA GLY A 38 0.37 -14.24 -22.61
C GLY A 38 -0.83 -13.46 -23.18
N PRO A 39 -2.01 -14.07 -23.23
CA PRO A 39 -2.17 -15.51 -23.18
C PRO A 39 -1.50 -16.18 -24.39
N GLU A 40 -1.40 -17.51 -24.36
CA GLU A 40 -1.09 -18.31 -25.54
C GLU A 40 -2.03 -17.92 -26.69
N ARG A 41 -1.47 -17.71 -27.88
CA ARG A 41 -2.19 -17.25 -29.06
C ARG A 41 -1.51 -17.73 -30.33
N THR A 42 -2.27 -17.77 -31.42
CA THR A 42 -1.72 -18.05 -32.74
C THR A 42 -0.67 -17.01 -33.09
N THR A 43 0.51 -17.48 -33.49
CA THR A 43 1.60 -16.63 -33.96
C THR A 43 1.64 -16.56 -35.48
N PHE A 44 2.16 -15.46 -35.98
CA PHE A 44 2.25 -15.14 -37.39
C PHE A 44 3.69 -14.75 -37.74
N THR A 45 3.96 -14.62 -39.03
CA THR A 45 5.23 -14.06 -39.50
C THR A 45 4.98 -12.81 -40.31
N GLN A 46 6.01 -11.99 -40.50
CA GLN A 46 5.91 -10.79 -41.33
C GLN A 46 5.41 -11.10 -42.75
N ALA A 47 5.81 -12.25 -43.29
CA ALA A 47 5.38 -12.71 -44.61
C ALA A 47 3.95 -13.27 -44.63
N ASN A 48 3.42 -13.73 -43.48
CA ASN A 48 2.09 -14.33 -43.36
C ASN A 48 1.34 -13.70 -42.17
N PRO A 49 0.94 -12.41 -42.28
CA PRO A 49 0.19 -11.72 -41.24
C PRO A 49 -1.22 -12.31 -41.04
N ALA A 50 -1.87 -11.95 -39.93
CA ALA A 50 -3.16 -12.49 -39.55
C ALA A 50 -4.28 -12.02 -40.49
N THR A 51 -5.33 -12.82 -40.63
CA THR A 51 -6.54 -12.44 -41.39
C THR A 51 -7.60 -11.73 -40.54
N TYR A 52 -7.29 -11.49 -39.27
CA TYR A 52 -8.17 -10.91 -38.26
C TYR A 52 -7.35 -10.06 -37.28
N VAL A 53 -8.03 -9.20 -36.52
CA VAL A 53 -7.39 -8.37 -35.50
C VAL A 53 -6.77 -9.24 -34.41
N THR A 54 -5.46 -9.13 -34.27
CA THR A 54 -4.71 -9.73 -33.17
C THR A 54 -3.51 -8.84 -32.88
N PHE A 55 -3.03 -8.85 -31.64
CA PHE A 55 -1.96 -7.98 -31.22
C PHE A 55 -0.67 -8.74 -30.99
N ASN A 56 0.44 -8.14 -31.41
CA ASN A 56 1.80 -8.49 -31.02
C ASN A 56 2.07 -10.01 -31.14
N SER A 57 1.71 -10.59 -32.27
CA SER A 57 1.71 -12.02 -32.56
C SER A 57 2.65 -12.37 -33.71
N ILE A 58 3.32 -11.39 -34.34
CA ILE A 58 4.39 -11.65 -35.30
C ILE A 58 5.69 -12.00 -34.54
N THR A 59 6.37 -13.07 -34.95
CA THR A 59 7.57 -13.57 -34.27
C THR A 59 8.90 -13.13 -34.89
N ASP A 60 8.85 -12.53 -36.07
CA ASP A 60 10.02 -12.20 -36.90
C ASP A 60 9.93 -10.80 -37.52
N ASP A 61 9.38 -9.83 -36.77
CA ASP A 61 9.37 -8.43 -37.20
C ASP A 61 10.81 -7.96 -37.44
N PRO A 62 11.14 -7.37 -38.59
CA PRO A 62 12.52 -7.03 -38.94
C PRO A 62 13.13 -5.91 -38.10
N ALA A 63 12.30 -5.04 -37.51
CA ALA A 63 12.73 -3.92 -36.68
C ALA A 63 12.70 -4.25 -35.17
N TYR A 64 11.75 -5.09 -34.74
CA TYR A 64 11.44 -5.36 -33.34
C TYR A 64 11.79 -6.79 -32.88
N GLY A 65 11.77 -7.75 -33.80
CA GLY A 65 11.96 -9.18 -33.54
C GLY A 65 10.64 -9.87 -33.15
N ASP A 66 10.69 -10.67 -32.08
CA ASP A 66 9.49 -11.32 -31.54
C ASP A 66 8.64 -10.29 -30.79
N GLU A 67 7.50 -9.92 -31.37
CA GLU A 67 6.60 -8.90 -30.84
C GLU A 67 5.90 -9.33 -29.57
N ARG A 68 5.90 -10.62 -29.24
CA ARG A 68 5.22 -11.10 -28.03
C ARG A 68 5.88 -10.56 -26.77
N ASN A 69 7.20 -10.31 -26.82
CA ASN A 69 7.94 -9.55 -25.82
C ASN A 69 7.85 -8.04 -26.16
N PHE A 70 6.71 -7.43 -25.88
CA PHE A 70 6.41 -6.03 -26.19
C PHE A 70 6.59 -5.05 -25.04
N TYR A 71 6.79 -5.54 -23.82
CA TYR A 71 6.95 -4.73 -22.62
C TYR A 71 8.36 -4.86 -22.08
N ARG A 72 9.16 -3.81 -22.29
CA ARG A 72 10.60 -3.86 -21.98
C ARG A 72 11.02 -2.65 -21.16
N ILE A 73 12.11 -2.81 -20.41
CA ILE A 73 12.66 -1.79 -19.54
C ILE A 73 14.19 -1.70 -19.71
N LYS A 74 14.75 -0.50 -19.51
CA LYS A 74 16.19 -0.29 -19.38
C LYS A 74 16.51 0.68 -18.25
N ASP A 75 17.68 0.51 -17.66
CA ASP A 75 18.27 1.48 -16.74
C ASP A 75 19.02 2.56 -17.53
N LEU A 76 18.58 3.81 -17.39
CA LEU A 76 19.12 4.95 -18.13
C LEU A 76 20.56 5.30 -17.74
N SER A 77 21.04 4.87 -16.57
CA SER A 77 22.41 5.11 -16.12
C SER A 77 23.42 4.08 -16.63
N SER A 78 22.93 2.89 -17.02
CA SER A 78 23.77 1.73 -17.29
C SER A 78 24.24 1.60 -18.75
N GLY A 79 23.62 2.35 -19.68
CA GLY A 79 23.81 2.17 -21.13
C GLY A 79 23.29 0.83 -21.68
N GLN A 80 22.62 0.01 -20.86
CA GLN A 80 22.06 -1.28 -21.27
C GLN A 80 20.92 -1.09 -22.28
N ALA A 81 20.81 -2.05 -23.19
CA ALA A 81 19.66 -2.16 -24.07
C ALA A 81 18.38 -2.52 -23.28
N TYR A 82 17.24 -2.35 -23.93
CA TYR A 82 15.96 -2.82 -23.38
C TYR A 82 15.99 -4.33 -23.14
N GLY A 83 15.48 -4.75 -21.99
CA GLY A 83 15.26 -6.15 -21.63
C GLY A 83 14.07 -6.32 -20.69
N ASP A 84 13.95 -7.50 -20.10
CA ASP A 84 12.75 -7.90 -19.35
C ASP A 84 12.89 -7.69 -17.83
N SER A 85 14.05 -7.20 -17.38
CA SER A 85 14.30 -6.99 -15.96
C SER A 85 15.36 -5.94 -15.68
N VAL A 86 15.28 -5.34 -14.49
CA VAL A 86 16.29 -4.42 -13.97
C VAL A 86 16.55 -4.64 -12.48
N ASN A 87 17.77 -4.32 -12.06
CA ASN A 87 18.11 -4.15 -10.65
C ASN A 87 17.86 -2.69 -10.27
N LEU A 88 17.02 -2.46 -9.27
CA LEU A 88 16.69 -1.13 -8.80
C LEU A 88 17.82 -0.55 -7.94
N THR A 89 18.10 0.73 -8.14
CA THR A 89 19.02 1.55 -7.34
C THR A 89 18.26 2.77 -6.83
N ALA A 90 18.56 3.22 -5.61
CA ALA A 90 17.92 4.41 -5.05
C ALA A 90 18.25 5.64 -5.89
N GLY A 91 17.22 6.38 -6.31
CA GLY A 91 17.33 7.51 -7.23
C GLY A 91 17.49 7.14 -8.71
N GLY A 92 17.59 5.85 -9.04
CA GLY A 92 17.73 5.35 -10.41
C GLY A 92 16.49 5.68 -11.27
N GLU A 93 16.73 6.05 -12.53
CA GLU A 93 15.69 6.29 -13.53
C GLU A 93 15.72 5.22 -14.63
N TYR A 94 14.54 4.71 -14.95
CA TYR A 94 14.35 3.61 -15.88
C TYR A 94 13.36 4.04 -16.95
N GLU A 95 13.66 3.72 -18.20
CA GLU A 95 12.75 3.94 -19.32
C GLU A 95 12.08 2.63 -19.68
N VAL A 96 10.75 2.67 -19.74
CA VAL A 96 9.89 1.54 -20.03
C VAL A 96 9.26 1.77 -21.41
N LYS A 97 9.10 0.70 -22.18
CA LYS A 97 8.53 0.70 -23.52
C LYS A 97 7.44 -0.36 -23.63
N ILE A 98 6.28 0.02 -24.17
CA ILE A 98 5.17 -0.88 -24.54
C ILE A 98 4.98 -0.77 -26.05
N PHE A 99 5.28 -1.83 -26.78
CA PHE A 99 5.03 -1.92 -28.22
C PHE A 99 3.61 -2.41 -28.50
N PHE A 100 2.98 -1.89 -29.55
CA PHE A 100 1.69 -2.36 -30.02
C PHE A 100 1.71 -2.53 -31.54
N HIS A 101 1.12 -3.62 -32.03
CA HIS A 101 0.92 -3.85 -33.45
C HIS A 101 -0.32 -4.71 -33.65
N ASN A 102 -1.32 -4.18 -34.35
CA ASN A 102 -2.43 -4.98 -34.88
C ASN A 102 -1.92 -5.76 -36.11
N ASN A 103 -1.67 -7.05 -35.96
CA ASN A 103 -1.06 -7.88 -37.00
C ASN A 103 -2.01 -8.35 -38.09
N ALA A 104 -3.23 -7.81 -38.16
CA ALA A 104 -4.10 -8.05 -39.31
C ALA A 104 -3.44 -7.53 -40.59
N ALA A 105 -3.48 -8.32 -41.66
CA ALA A 105 -2.92 -7.94 -42.94
C ALA A 105 -3.65 -6.72 -43.53
N SER A 106 -2.90 -5.83 -44.18
CA SER A 106 -3.43 -4.54 -44.66
C SER A 106 -4.58 -4.69 -45.65
N ASN A 107 -4.62 -5.77 -46.43
CA ASN A 107 -5.70 -6.06 -47.38
C ASN A 107 -7.06 -6.33 -46.71
N PHE A 108 -7.12 -6.51 -45.38
CA PHE A 108 -8.37 -6.61 -44.64
C PHE A 108 -8.87 -5.27 -44.08
N ASN A 109 -8.08 -4.19 -44.17
CA ASN A 109 -8.44 -2.88 -43.63
C ASN A 109 -9.65 -2.25 -44.34
N GLU A 110 -9.71 -2.34 -45.68
CA GLU A 110 -10.81 -1.76 -46.47
C GLU A 110 -12.17 -2.35 -46.12
N SER A 111 -12.22 -3.67 -45.86
CA SER A 111 -13.43 -4.36 -45.38
C SER A 111 -13.78 -4.06 -43.92
N GLY A 112 -12.89 -3.39 -43.19
CA GLY A 112 -12.98 -3.17 -41.75
C GLY A 112 -12.63 -4.38 -40.88
N VAL A 113 -12.42 -5.57 -41.47
CA VAL A 113 -12.06 -6.81 -40.74
C VAL A 113 -10.68 -6.68 -40.08
N GLY A 114 -9.74 -6.02 -40.75
CA GLY A 114 -8.39 -5.78 -40.24
C GLY A 114 -8.27 -4.60 -39.26
N VAL A 115 -9.36 -3.88 -38.99
CA VAL A 115 -9.33 -2.67 -38.15
C VAL A 115 -9.76 -3.00 -36.72
N ALA A 116 -8.86 -2.77 -35.76
CA ALA A 116 -9.14 -2.92 -34.34
C ALA A 116 -10.06 -1.80 -33.84
N LYS A 117 -11.01 -2.15 -32.96
CA LYS A 117 -12.02 -1.24 -32.39
C LYS A 117 -11.91 -1.17 -30.88
N GLY A 118 -11.83 0.04 -30.35
CA GLY A 118 -11.53 0.26 -28.94
C GLY A 118 -10.14 -0.27 -28.58
N ALA A 119 -9.18 -0.11 -29.49
CA ALA A 119 -7.78 -0.47 -29.25
C ALA A 119 -7.21 0.37 -28.11
N TYR A 120 -6.50 -0.27 -27.18
CA TYR A 120 -5.93 0.41 -26.02
C TYR A 120 -4.61 -0.23 -25.59
N THR A 121 -3.86 0.51 -24.79
CA THR A 121 -2.80 -0.04 -23.96
C THR A 121 -2.92 0.46 -22.51
N ARG A 122 -2.54 -0.38 -21.55
CA ARG A 122 -2.47 0.00 -20.13
C ARG A 122 -1.34 -0.75 -19.43
N ALA A 123 -0.86 -0.18 -18.33
CA ALA A 123 0.18 -0.76 -17.51
C ALA A 123 -0.23 -0.82 -16.04
N GLU A 124 0.19 -1.87 -15.37
CA GLU A 124 0.06 -2.08 -13.93
C GLU A 124 1.45 -2.16 -13.32
N MET A 125 1.76 -1.21 -12.45
CA MET A 125 3.08 -1.06 -11.81
C MET A 125 2.95 -1.21 -10.29
N PRO A 126 3.78 -2.02 -9.62
CA PRO A 126 3.79 -2.07 -8.17
C PRO A 126 4.22 -0.71 -7.60
N ALA A 127 3.46 -0.18 -6.66
CA ALA A 127 3.81 1.09 -6.01
C ALA A 127 5.10 1.00 -5.17
N ILE A 128 5.42 -0.22 -4.69
CA ILE A 128 6.55 -0.55 -3.82
C ILE A 128 7.13 -1.91 -4.21
N VAL A 129 8.45 -1.99 -4.29
CA VAL A 129 9.26 -3.21 -4.36
C VAL A 129 9.98 -3.36 -3.03
N ARG A 130 9.56 -4.35 -2.23
CA ARG A 130 10.03 -4.58 -0.86
C ARG A 130 11.56 -4.79 -0.81
N ALA A 131 12.16 -4.47 0.33
CA ALA A 131 13.57 -4.76 0.61
C ALA A 131 13.94 -6.22 0.28
N GLY A 132 15.01 -6.43 -0.50
CA GLY A 132 15.48 -7.76 -0.90
C GLY A 132 14.59 -8.52 -1.89
N ALA A 133 13.46 -7.97 -2.33
CA ALA A 133 12.53 -8.67 -3.22
C ALA A 133 13.12 -8.90 -4.62
N LYS A 134 12.82 -10.07 -5.18
CA LYS A 134 13.26 -10.53 -6.51
C LYS A 134 12.04 -10.80 -7.38
N ASN A 135 12.19 -10.61 -8.69
CA ASN A 135 11.17 -10.96 -9.69
C ASN A 135 9.80 -10.32 -9.41
N VAL A 136 9.77 -9.08 -8.89
CA VAL A 136 8.52 -8.36 -8.68
C VAL A 136 8.03 -7.86 -10.04
N GLU A 137 6.85 -8.28 -10.45
CA GLU A 137 6.33 -8.05 -11.80
C GLU A 137 5.56 -6.73 -11.93
N ALA A 138 5.71 -6.09 -13.07
CA ALA A 138 4.74 -5.15 -13.63
C ALA A 138 4.23 -5.71 -14.96
N ASN A 139 2.97 -5.45 -15.27
CA ASN A 139 2.32 -5.99 -16.46
C ASN A 139 1.92 -4.84 -17.39
N ALA A 140 2.05 -5.05 -18.71
CA ALA A 140 1.40 -4.23 -19.72
C ALA A 140 0.40 -5.06 -20.49
N TYR A 141 -0.65 -4.40 -20.98
CA TYR A 141 -1.74 -5.03 -21.71
C TYR A 141 -2.01 -4.23 -22.98
N VAL A 142 -2.18 -4.93 -24.10
CA VAL A 142 -2.63 -4.36 -25.38
C VAL A 142 -3.85 -5.14 -25.83
N GLY A 143 -4.92 -4.46 -26.25
CA GLY A 143 -6.16 -5.16 -26.60
C GLY A 143 -7.12 -4.32 -27.41
N ALA A 144 -8.16 -4.96 -27.91
CA ALA A 144 -9.30 -4.32 -28.57
C ALA A 144 -10.55 -5.22 -28.46
N THR A 145 -11.72 -4.61 -28.59
CA THR A 145 -13.01 -5.32 -28.43
C THR A 145 -13.25 -6.42 -29.46
N ASN A 146 -12.68 -6.30 -30.65
CA ASN A 146 -12.78 -7.28 -31.75
C ASN A 146 -11.48 -8.07 -31.97
N ALA A 147 -10.50 -7.96 -31.07
CA ALA A 147 -9.27 -8.73 -31.19
C ALA A 147 -9.46 -10.19 -30.74
N ASN A 148 -8.63 -11.09 -31.28
CA ASN A 148 -8.54 -12.47 -30.82
C ASN A 148 -7.07 -12.85 -30.52
N PRO A 149 -6.67 -13.05 -29.25
CA PRO A 149 -7.48 -12.80 -28.04
C PRO A 149 -7.83 -11.31 -27.89
N GLN A 150 -8.86 -11.00 -27.09
CA GLN A 150 -9.26 -9.59 -26.86
C GLN A 150 -8.18 -8.75 -26.19
N VAL A 151 -7.28 -9.38 -25.44
CA VAL A 151 -6.15 -8.75 -24.77
C VAL A 151 -4.95 -9.69 -24.79
N VAL A 152 -3.78 -9.11 -25.02
CA VAL A 152 -2.47 -9.72 -24.78
C VAL A 152 -1.78 -8.97 -23.65
N TYR A 153 -0.94 -9.67 -22.89
CA TYR A 153 -0.16 -9.12 -21.80
C TYR A 153 1.31 -9.57 -21.87
N ASP A 154 2.17 -8.76 -21.28
CA ASP A 154 3.60 -9.01 -21.14
C ASP A 154 4.07 -8.39 -19.82
N TYR A 155 5.17 -8.87 -19.26
CA TYR A 155 5.67 -8.41 -17.98
C TYR A 155 7.15 -8.04 -18.00
N ILE A 156 7.50 -7.08 -17.14
CA ILE A 156 8.88 -6.79 -16.75
C ILE A 156 9.06 -7.12 -15.27
N ARG A 157 10.30 -7.35 -14.86
CA ARG A 157 10.65 -7.69 -13.48
C ARG A 157 11.60 -6.70 -12.82
N PHE A 158 11.32 -6.40 -11.57
CA PHE A 158 12.19 -5.62 -10.69
C PHE A 158 12.88 -6.51 -9.67
N THR A 159 14.15 -6.20 -9.42
CA THR A 159 14.91 -6.72 -8.29
C THR A 159 15.35 -5.57 -7.41
N ASN A 160 15.00 -5.61 -6.12
CA ASN A 160 15.51 -4.67 -5.12
C ASN A 160 16.59 -5.37 -4.28
N ASN A 161 17.84 -4.95 -4.45
CA ASN A 161 18.98 -5.46 -3.67
C ASN A 161 19.25 -4.66 -2.39
N ASP A 162 18.51 -3.56 -2.15
CA ASP A 162 18.65 -2.73 -0.95
C ASP A 162 17.97 -3.37 0.26
N LYS A 163 18.35 -2.89 1.45
CA LYS A 163 17.78 -3.31 2.73
C LYS A 163 16.50 -2.55 3.08
N ALA A 164 16.12 -1.55 2.28
CA ALA A 164 14.89 -0.80 2.42
C ALA A 164 13.98 -0.99 1.20
N ASP A 165 12.69 -0.73 1.42
CA ASP A 165 11.70 -0.70 0.37
C ASP A 165 12.02 0.40 -0.65
N MET A 166 11.73 0.11 -1.92
CA MET A 166 11.80 1.09 -3.00
C MET A 166 10.41 1.35 -3.53
N ALA A 167 10.00 2.60 -3.55
CA ALA A 167 8.80 3.04 -4.22
C ALA A 167 9.09 3.32 -5.70
N LEU A 168 8.20 2.89 -6.60
CA LEU A 168 8.29 3.24 -8.01
C LEU A 168 7.38 4.44 -8.28
N ARG A 169 7.89 5.45 -8.96
CA ARG A 169 7.14 6.67 -9.29
C ARG A 169 7.30 6.99 -10.76
N LEU A 170 6.20 7.28 -11.45
CA LEU A 170 6.25 7.86 -12.79
C LEU A 170 6.98 9.21 -12.71
N VAL A 171 7.85 9.46 -13.69
CA VAL A 171 8.42 10.79 -13.93
C VAL A 171 7.41 11.59 -14.77
N PRO A 172 6.79 12.66 -14.23
CA PRO A 172 5.72 13.38 -14.93
C PRO A 172 6.13 13.92 -16.30
N GLY A 173 5.22 13.90 -17.26
CA GLY A 173 5.41 14.42 -18.62
C GLY A 173 6.33 13.56 -19.51
N THR A 174 6.66 12.33 -19.08
CA THR A 174 7.53 11.43 -19.84
C THR A 174 6.78 10.36 -20.62
N VAL A 175 5.45 10.29 -20.51
CA VAL A 175 4.64 9.37 -21.31
C VAL A 175 4.61 9.87 -22.76
N LYS A 176 5.27 9.16 -23.66
CA LYS A 176 5.44 9.51 -25.06
C LYS A 176 4.82 8.48 -25.98
N PHE A 177 4.05 8.94 -26.96
CA PHE A 177 3.53 8.11 -28.04
C PHE A 177 4.43 8.22 -29.27
N GLN A 178 4.77 7.09 -29.88
CA GLN A 178 5.61 7.04 -31.08
C GLN A 178 4.96 6.11 -32.10
N SER A 179 4.79 6.59 -33.33
CA SER A 179 4.13 5.87 -34.42
C SER A 179 4.53 6.45 -35.77
N TYR A 180 4.00 5.93 -36.88
CA TYR A 180 4.15 6.56 -38.20
C TYR A 180 3.04 7.57 -38.53
N GLY A 181 2.11 7.82 -37.60
CA GLY A 181 0.96 8.70 -37.79
C GLY A 181 1.16 10.13 -37.28
N PRO A 182 0.12 10.98 -37.36
CA PRO A 182 0.17 12.40 -36.96
C PRO A 182 0.53 12.66 -35.49
N HIS A 183 0.32 11.67 -34.62
CA HIS A 183 0.58 11.78 -33.18
C HIS A 183 2.00 11.35 -32.76
N ASP A 184 2.92 11.12 -33.71
CA ASP A 184 4.29 10.75 -33.39
C ASP A 184 5.01 11.80 -32.52
N GLY A 185 5.63 11.34 -31.43
CA GLY A 185 6.37 12.18 -30.46
C GLY A 185 5.49 12.91 -29.43
N GLU A 186 4.16 12.76 -29.49
CA GLU A 186 3.22 13.41 -28.57
C GLU A 186 3.47 13.00 -27.11
N THR A 187 3.37 13.98 -26.20
CA THR A 187 3.29 13.69 -24.76
C THR A 187 1.85 13.39 -24.38
N LEU A 188 1.61 12.18 -23.88
CA LEU A 188 0.30 11.75 -23.40
C LEU A 188 0.07 12.12 -21.92
N SER A 189 -1.15 11.89 -21.45
CA SER A 189 -1.51 12.02 -20.04
C SER A 189 -0.69 11.06 -19.16
N ASP A 190 -0.21 11.57 -18.03
CA ASP A 190 0.51 10.80 -17.00
C ASP A 190 -0.36 9.74 -16.31
N THR A 191 -1.69 9.78 -16.49
CA THR A 191 -2.61 8.92 -15.75
C THR A 191 -3.29 7.86 -16.60
N ALA A 192 -3.57 8.14 -17.88
CA ALA A 192 -4.41 7.29 -18.73
C ALA A 192 -3.91 5.84 -18.80
N LEU A 193 -2.60 5.65 -18.96
CA LEU A 193 -1.95 4.34 -19.02
C LEU A 193 -2.15 3.49 -17.76
N PHE A 194 -2.33 4.12 -16.60
CA PHE A 194 -2.42 3.46 -15.29
C PHE A 194 -3.86 3.37 -14.77
N THR A 195 -4.85 3.55 -15.64
CA THR A 195 -6.27 3.36 -15.33
C THR A 195 -6.78 2.01 -15.81
N SER A 196 -7.96 1.60 -15.36
CA SER A 196 -8.63 0.39 -15.85
C SER A 196 -9.03 0.48 -17.33
N THR A 197 -9.28 1.68 -17.86
CA THR A 197 -9.62 1.89 -19.28
C THR A 197 -8.39 1.91 -20.18
N GLY A 198 -7.24 2.34 -19.65
CA GLY A 198 -6.02 2.50 -20.43
C GLY A 198 -6.01 3.74 -21.31
N GLN A 199 -4.91 3.88 -22.04
CA GLN A 199 -4.71 4.85 -23.10
C GLN A 199 -5.28 4.29 -24.41
N PRO A 200 -6.25 4.96 -25.04
CA PRO A 200 -6.70 4.61 -26.39
C PRO A 200 -5.55 4.70 -27.39
N LEU A 201 -5.46 3.71 -28.27
CA LEU A 201 -4.54 3.66 -29.40
C LEU A 201 -5.27 4.04 -30.68
N GLY A 202 -4.56 4.55 -31.67
CA GLY A 202 -5.09 4.77 -33.01
C GLY A 202 -4.05 5.45 -33.88
N PHE A 203 -4.33 5.52 -35.18
CA PHE A 203 -3.37 6.05 -36.14
C PHE A 203 -3.57 7.54 -36.41
N ASP A 204 -4.70 7.89 -37.03
CA ASP A 204 -5.03 9.30 -37.33
C ASP A 204 -5.43 10.08 -36.08
N ASN A 205 -6.15 9.40 -35.17
CA ASN A 205 -6.57 9.91 -33.87
C ASN A 205 -6.34 8.82 -32.82
N LEU A 206 -6.07 9.22 -31.57
CA LEU A 206 -5.99 8.29 -30.43
C LEU A 206 -7.39 7.95 -29.89
N ASP A 207 -8.22 7.31 -30.70
CA ASP A 207 -9.66 7.09 -30.45
C ASP A 207 -10.07 5.61 -30.33
N GLY A 208 -9.12 4.69 -30.39
CA GLY A 208 -9.36 3.25 -30.36
C GLY A 208 -9.55 2.62 -31.74
N VAL A 209 -9.43 3.36 -32.83
CA VAL A 209 -9.49 2.82 -34.20
C VAL A 209 -8.07 2.63 -34.73
N LEU A 210 -7.65 1.37 -34.87
CA LEU A 210 -6.29 1.03 -35.28
C LEU A 210 -6.27 0.03 -36.44
N PRO A 211 -5.96 0.47 -37.67
CA PRO A 211 -5.79 -0.43 -38.81
C PRO A 211 -4.65 -1.44 -38.61
N GLY A 212 -4.66 -2.52 -39.39
CA GLY A 212 -3.62 -3.56 -39.33
C GLY A 212 -2.47 -3.32 -40.29
N CYS A 213 -1.31 -3.92 -39.97
CA CYS A 213 0.03 -3.84 -40.59
C CYS A 213 1.02 -2.89 -39.90
N ASP A 214 2.31 -3.10 -40.18
CA ASP A 214 3.44 -2.43 -39.51
C ASP A 214 3.36 -0.91 -39.55
N HIS A 215 2.82 -0.35 -40.64
CA HIS A 215 2.69 1.10 -40.80
C HIS A 215 1.83 1.72 -39.70
N TYR A 216 0.89 0.97 -39.13
CA TYR A 216 0.00 1.42 -38.07
C TYR A 216 0.49 1.01 -36.67
N SER A 217 1.67 0.37 -36.58
CA SER A 217 2.28 0.01 -35.30
C SER A 217 2.94 1.21 -34.61
N GLY A 218 3.31 1.01 -33.34
CA GLY A 218 4.00 2.03 -32.58
C GLY A 218 4.35 1.55 -31.18
N TYR A 219 4.81 2.48 -30.36
CA TYR A 219 5.09 2.21 -28.95
C TYR A 219 4.81 3.42 -28.08
N ILE A 220 4.53 3.14 -26.81
CA ILE A 220 4.51 4.13 -25.75
C ILE A 220 5.77 3.95 -24.91
N THR A 221 6.47 5.04 -24.63
CA THR A 221 7.54 5.06 -23.63
C THR A 221 7.16 5.91 -22.43
N TYR A 222 7.68 5.57 -21.26
CA TYR A 222 7.58 6.40 -20.07
C TYR A 222 8.75 6.13 -19.13
N ARG A 223 9.04 7.07 -18.23
CA ARG A 223 10.11 6.91 -17.26
C ARG A 223 9.56 6.70 -15.87
N ILE A 224 10.18 5.80 -15.14
CA ILE A 224 9.94 5.62 -13.71
C ILE A 224 11.23 5.88 -12.94
N LYS A 225 11.07 6.36 -11.71
CA LYS A 225 12.14 6.55 -10.75
C LYS A 225 11.94 5.61 -9.57
N ALA A 226 13.00 4.89 -9.19
CA ALA A 226 13.04 4.13 -7.95
C ALA A 226 13.48 5.07 -6.82
N VAL A 227 12.66 5.19 -5.80
CA VAL A 227 12.85 6.14 -4.70
C VAL A 227 12.73 5.44 -3.36
N LYS A 228 13.44 5.93 -2.35
CA LYS A 228 13.43 5.43 -0.97
C LYS A 228 12.78 6.47 -0.05
N PRO A 229 11.44 6.51 0.02
CA PRO A 229 10.77 7.35 0.99
C PRO A 229 11.08 6.82 2.39
N ASP A 230 11.51 7.70 3.28
CA ASP A 230 11.80 7.37 4.68
C ASP A 230 11.61 8.61 5.53
N PHE A 231 11.24 8.44 6.79
CA PHE A 231 11.11 9.55 7.74
C PHE A 231 11.31 9.08 9.17
N THR A 232 11.64 10.04 10.03
CA THR A 232 11.66 9.83 11.48
C THR A 232 10.61 10.69 12.15
N PHE A 233 10.18 10.24 13.33
CA PHE A 233 9.26 10.97 14.18
C PHE A 233 9.67 10.82 15.63
N ASN A 234 9.76 11.93 16.37
CA ASN A 234 10.04 11.92 17.80
C ASN A 234 9.07 12.83 18.57
N LYS A 235 8.62 12.36 19.71
CA LYS A 235 7.85 13.13 20.68
C LYS A 235 8.67 13.35 21.95
N ASN A 236 8.73 14.60 22.40
CA ASN A 236 9.30 14.95 23.69
C ASN A 236 8.37 15.89 24.46
N VAL A 237 8.64 16.00 25.76
CA VAL A 237 7.96 16.88 26.68
C VAL A 237 8.98 17.65 27.53
N ARG A 238 8.61 18.86 27.92
CA ARG A 238 9.34 19.66 28.90
C ARG A 238 8.37 20.44 29.78
N LEU A 239 8.82 20.87 30.94
CA LEU A 239 8.10 21.90 31.70
C LEU A 239 8.14 23.22 30.91
N ASP A 240 7.04 23.95 30.86
CA ASP A 240 6.99 25.23 30.15
C ASP A 240 8.07 26.19 30.67
N GLY A 241 8.69 26.93 29.76
CA GLY A 241 9.81 27.84 30.06
C GLY A 241 11.18 27.18 30.27
N THR A 242 11.28 25.85 30.34
CA THR A 242 12.60 25.17 30.40
C THR A 242 13.17 24.88 29.01
N LYS A 243 14.46 24.52 28.94
CA LYS A 243 15.14 24.29 27.65
C LYS A 243 15.10 22.83 27.23
N ASP A 244 15.31 21.90 28.17
CA ASP A 244 15.61 20.51 27.87
C ASP A 244 14.37 19.68 27.53
N TRP A 245 14.44 19.02 26.37
CA TRP A 245 13.41 18.09 25.91
C TRP A 245 13.67 16.70 26.47
N ASN A 246 12.65 16.11 27.10
CA ASN A 246 12.76 14.83 27.77
C ASN A 246 11.67 13.86 27.28
N LYS A 247 11.87 12.56 27.54
CA LYS A 247 10.80 11.55 27.36
C LYS A 247 9.82 11.52 28.51
N LYS A 248 10.26 11.93 29.69
CA LYS A 248 9.45 12.03 30.88
C LYS A 248 9.83 13.27 31.68
N VAL A 249 8.84 13.98 32.19
CA VAL A 249 9.04 15.04 33.19
C VAL A 249 8.17 14.78 34.41
N THR A 250 8.59 15.33 35.55
CA THR A 250 7.86 15.25 36.81
C THR A 250 7.50 16.67 37.26
N VAL A 251 6.21 16.99 37.39
CA VAL A 251 5.70 18.35 37.61
C VAL A 251 4.58 18.37 38.65
N GLU A 252 4.28 19.54 39.20
CA GLU A 252 3.13 19.73 40.09
C GLU A 252 1.82 19.76 39.28
N LYS A 253 0.70 19.46 39.95
CA LYS A 253 -0.64 19.72 39.39
C LYS A 253 -0.79 21.22 39.07
N GLY A 254 -1.42 21.53 37.95
CA GLY A 254 -1.60 22.90 37.42
C GLY A 254 -0.41 23.41 36.62
N ALA A 255 0.71 22.68 36.55
CA ALA A 255 1.83 23.05 35.70
C ALA A 255 1.46 22.98 34.22
N LYS A 256 2.04 23.87 33.41
CA LYS A 256 2.01 23.77 31.95
C LYS A 256 3.23 23.01 31.47
N VAL A 257 3.00 22.02 30.62
CA VAL A 257 4.05 21.30 29.91
C VAL A 257 3.98 21.64 28.43
N GLN A 258 5.12 21.69 27.78
CA GLN A 258 5.22 21.83 26.34
C GLN A 258 5.58 20.49 25.71
N TYR A 259 4.83 20.08 24.71
CA TYR A 259 5.17 18.95 23.85
C TYR A 259 5.88 19.44 22.59
N ARG A 260 6.79 18.62 22.06
CA ARG A 260 7.41 18.79 20.74
C ARG A 260 7.23 17.51 19.94
N LEU A 261 6.66 17.67 18.75
CA LEU A 261 6.58 16.66 17.70
C LEU A 261 7.61 17.00 16.64
N ALA A 262 8.65 16.20 16.53
CA ALA A 262 9.74 16.37 15.57
C ALA A 262 9.55 15.40 14.41
N TYR A 263 9.30 15.92 13.22
CA TYR A 263 9.25 15.14 11.98
C TYR A 263 10.46 15.49 11.12
N GLU A 264 11.08 14.48 10.51
CA GLU A 264 12.15 14.66 9.53
C GLU A 264 11.98 13.70 8.38
N ASN A 265 12.08 14.22 7.16
CA ASN A 265 12.14 13.40 5.95
C ASN A 265 13.58 12.93 5.71
N THR A 266 13.89 11.70 6.11
CA THR A 266 15.22 11.09 5.93
C THR A 266 15.38 10.41 4.58
N GLY A 267 14.29 10.27 3.82
CA GLY A 267 14.29 9.68 2.49
C GLY A 267 14.87 10.58 1.40
N ASP A 268 14.91 10.05 0.19
CA ASP A 268 15.41 10.71 -1.02
C ASP A 268 14.32 11.41 -1.84
N THR A 269 13.07 11.38 -1.36
CA THR A 269 11.91 11.97 -2.05
C THR A 269 11.14 12.94 -1.20
N GLN A 270 10.54 13.95 -1.84
CA GLN A 270 9.62 14.86 -1.17
C GLN A 270 8.40 14.08 -0.65
N GLN A 271 8.12 14.23 0.64
CA GLN A 271 6.90 13.70 1.25
C GLN A 271 5.83 14.78 1.25
N LYS A 272 4.72 14.49 0.58
CA LYS A 272 3.60 15.42 0.43
C LYS A 272 2.54 15.19 1.50
N ASN A 273 1.84 16.26 1.87
CA ASN A 273 0.73 16.24 2.82
C ASN A 273 1.08 15.53 4.14
N VAL A 274 2.25 15.82 4.69
CA VAL A 274 2.66 15.25 5.99
C VAL A 274 1.68 15.73 7.05
N MET A 275 1.21 14.78 7.85
CA MET A 275 0.21 15.01 8.89
C MET A 275 0.76 14.62 10.26
N LEU A 276 0.52 15.46 11.26
CA LEU A 276 0.79 15.15 12.66
C LEU A 276 -0.53 14.99 13.41
N LYS A 277 -0.63 13.95 14.25
CA LYS A 277 -1.78 13.71 15.12
C LYS A 277 -1.30 13.54 16.56
N ASP A 278 -2.05 14.08 17.50
CA ASP A 278 -1.78 13.93 18.94
C ASP A 278 -3.03 13.42 19.67
N GLU A 279 -2.85 12.55 20.66
CA GLU A 279 -3.92 11.99 21.48
C GLU A 279 -3.66 12.32 22.95
N LEU A 280 -4.08 13.52 23.36
CA LEU A 280 -3.94 13.97 24.74
C LEU A 280 -4.73 13.05 25.70
N PRO A 281 -4.07 12.41 26.68
CA PRO A 281 -4.74 11.57 27.66
C PRO A 281 -5.60 12.41 28.61
N ALA A 282 -6.59 11.75 29.24
CA ALA A 282 -7.35 12.35 30.32
C ALA A 282 -6.41 12.86 31.43
N GLY A 283 -6.69 14.04 31.97
CA GLY A 283 -5.84 14.71 32.96
C GLY A 283 -4.80 15.65 32.35
N LEU A 284 -4.69 15.76 31.03
CA LEU A 284 -4.06 16.88 30.34
C LEU A 284 -5.12 17.71 29.61
N THR A 285 -4.97 19.03 29.62
CA THR A 285 -5.86 19.94 28.89
C THR A 285 -5.04 20.81 27.95
N TYR A 286 -5.33 20.73 26.65
CA TYR A 286 -4.69 21.57 25.65
C TYR A 286 -4.88 23.06 25.96
N VAL A 287 -3.85 23.88 25.74
CA VAL A 287 -3.93 25.34 25.89
C VAL A 287 -4.20 25.96 24.50
N PRO A 288 -5.37 26.58 24.27
CA PRO A 288 -5.73 27.21 22.98
C PRO A 288 -4.70 28.23 22.48
N GLY A 289 -4.47 28.26 21.16
CA GLY A 289 -3.53 29.17 20.50
C GLY A 289 -2.05 28.90 20.81
N SER A 290 -1.73 27.76 21.43
CA SER A 290 -0.36 27.42 21.82
C SER A 290 0.42 26.68 20.73
N THR A 291 -0.23 26.21 19.67
CA THR A 291 0.43 25.46 18.60
C THR A 291 1.37 26.35 17.80
N LYS A 292 2.64 25.96 17.70
CA LYS A 292 3.64 26.61 16.84
C LYS A 292 4.36 25.58 15.99
N ILE A 293 4.61 25.93 14.73
CA ILE A 293 5.48 25.16 13.83
C ILE A 293 6.77 25.91 13.58
N TYR A 294 7.88 25.15 13.57
CA TYR A 294 9.22 25.62 13.30
C TYR A 294 9.77 24.84 12.12
N THR A 295 10.16 25.56 11.09
CA THR A 295 10.82 25.07 9.87
C THR A 295 11.97 26.02 9.53
N THR A 296 12.74 25.71 8.50
CA THR A 296 13.74 26.65 7.95
C THR A 296 13.13 27.99 7.51
N SER A 297 11.88 28.01 7.03
CA SER A 297 11.14 29.22 6.66
C SER A 297 10.45 29.91 7.85
N THR A 298 10.35 29.25 9.00
CA THR A 298 9.70 29.77 10.22
C THR A 298 10.57 29.56 11.47
N PRO A 299 11.83 30.06 11.47
CA PRO A 299 12.79 29.74 12.54
C PRO A 299 12.36 30.24 13.92
N ASN A 300 11.57 31.32 13.98
CA ASN A 300 11.04 31.89 15.22
C ASN A 300 9.69 31.28 15.66
N GLY A 301 9.18 30.30 14.92
CA GLY A 301 7.89 29.67 15.15
C GLY A 301 6.74 30.47 14.54
N LYS A 302 5.91 29.81 13.73
CA LYS A 302 4.63 30.33 13.24
C LYS A 302 3.50 29.72 14.06
N VAL A 303 2.61 30.55 14.59
CA VAL A 303 1.39 30.07 15.26
C VAL A 303 0.46 29.44 14.22
N LEU A 304 -0.05 28.25 14.53
CA LEU A 304 -1.05 27.52 13.75
C LEU A 304 -2.38 27.49 14.50
N GLY A 305 -3.40 26.88 13.89
CA GLY A 305 -4.66 26.60 14.58
C GLY A 305 -4.54 25.51 15.64
N ASP A 306 -5.67 25.21 16.26
CA ASP A 306 -5.78 24.28 17.37
C ASP A 306 -6.14 22.85 16.92
N GLU A 307 -6.05 22.53 15.62
CA GLU A 307 -6.49 21.24 15.05
C GLU A 307 -5.79 20.03 15.67
N ILE A 308 -4.54 20.22 16.14
CA ILE A 308 -3.78 19.18 16.83
C ILE A 308 -4.44 18.71 18.14
N SER A 309 -5.25 19.56 18.78
CA SER A 309 -5.96 19.23 20.02
C SER A 309 -7.13 18.26 19.82
N ASN A 310 -7.67 18.18 18.60
CA ASN A 310 -8.87 17.41 18.26
C ASN A 310 -8.60 16.32 17.22
N GLY A 311 -7.33 16.07 16.85
CA GLY A 311 -6.97 15.04 15.90
C GLY A 311 -5.73 15.37 15.09
N THR A 312 -5.91 15.51 13.78
CA THR A 312 -4.84 15.54 12.79
C THR A 312 -4.66 16.93 12.19
N MET A 313 -3.41 17.37 12.04
CA MET A 313 -3.02 18.62 11.40
C MET A 313 -2.09 18.33 10.22
N ILE A 314 -2.39 18.89 9.04
CA ILE A 314 -1.48 18.86 7.89
C ILE A 314 -0.41 19.94 8.10
N ILE A 315 0.86 19.53 8.07
CA ILE A 315 2.02 20.42 8.26
C ILE A 315 2.74 20.76 6.95
N GLY A 316 2.28 20.22 5.81
CA GLY A 316 2.74 20.56 4.46
C GLY A 316 3.62 19.49 3.81
N ASP A 317 4.38 19.93 2.80
CA ASP A 317 5.27 19.09 2.00
C ASP A 317 6.73 19.28 2.43
N TYR A 318 7.48 18.18 2.53
CA TYR A 318 8.85 18.17 3.05
C TYR A 318 9.78 17.51 2.05
N ASN A 319 10.70 18.29 1.50
CA ASN A 319 11.79 17.80 0.64
C ASN A 319 12.71 16.84 1.41
N PRO A 320 13.55 16.05 0.70
CA PRO A 320 14.59 15.25 1.33
C PRO A 320 15.41 16.09 2.32
N GLN A 321 15.73 15.52 3.49
CA GLN A 321 16.52 16.14 4.55
C GLN A 321 15.89 17.41 5.17
N SER A 322 14.60 17.67 4.91
CA SER A 322 13.88 18.75 5.58
C SER A 322 13.05 18.22 6.75
N ASN A 323 12.89 19.07 7.76
CA ASN A 323 12.25 18.73 9.01
C ASN A 323 11.27 19.82 9.49
N ALA A 324 10.41 19.45 10.43
CA ALA A 324 9.57 20.37 11.18
C ALA A 324 9.55 19.98 12.66
N PHE A 325 9.50 21.01 13.51
CA PHE A 325 9.11 20.85 14.89
C PHE A 325 7.75 21.51 15.09
N LEU A 326 6.78 20.75 15.58
CA LEU A 326 5.52 21.31 16.05
C LEU A 326 5.51 21.27 17.58
N THR A 327 5.20 22.38 18.23
CA THR A 327 5.06 22.44 19.68
C THR A 327 3.67 22.91 20.07
N PHE A 328 3.20 22.47 21.23
CA PHE A 328 1.98 22.97 21.85
C PHE A 328 2.05 22.81 23.37
N LEU A 329 1.21 23.54 24.09
CA LEU A 329 1.13 23.50 25.56
C LEU A 329 -0.08 22.69 26.03
N ALA A 330 0.09 21.99 27.14
CA ALA A 330 -0.98 21.36 27.88
C ALA A 330 -0.85 21.63 29.38
N GLU A 331 -1.97 21.84 30.07
CA GLU A 331 -2.06 22.00 31.51
C GLU A 331 -2.32 20.65 32.19
N VAL A 332 -1.61 20.40 33.29
CA VAL A 332 -1.65 19.13 34.03
C VAL A 332 -2.74 19.18 35.09
N ASN A 333 -3.87 18.55 34.81
CA ASN A 333 -5.07 18.56 35.66
C ASN A 333 -5.29 17.26 36.44
N ALA A 334 -4.49 16.22 36.18
CA ALA A 334 -4.59 14.94 36.88
C ALA A 334 -4.27 15.04 38.38
N ALA A 335 -4.70 14.03 39.12
CA ALA A 335 -4.38 13.91 40.55
C ALA A 335 -2.87 13.68 40.76
N PRO A 336 -2.32 14.12 41.91
CA PRO A 336 -0.99 13.71 42.36
C PRO A 336 -0.78 12.20 42.22
N CYS A 337 0.47 11.77 41.99
CA CYS A 337 0.85 10.37 41.81
C CYS A 337 0.38 9.72 40.49
N SER A 338 -0.18 10.49 39.56
CA SER A 338 -0.56 9.98 38.24
C SER A 338 0.62 10.00 37.26
N ILE A 339 0.63 9.05 36.31
CA ILE A 339 1.50 9.09 35.13
C ILE A 339 0.63 9.23 33.89
N LEU A 340 0.83 10.32 33.15
CA LEU A 340 0.08 10.66 31.94
C LEU A 340 0.99 10.41 30.74
N THR A 341 0.69 9.40 29.93
CA THR A 341 1.42 9.13 28.69
C THR A 341 0.68 9.75 27.51
N ASN A 342 1.30 10.75 26.89
CA ASN A 342 0.77 11.37 25.69
C ASN A 342 1.39 10.75 24.45
N LYS A 343 0.54 10.35 23.49
CA LYS A 343 0.94 9.64 22.28
C LYS A 343 0.67 10.50 21.04
N ALA A 344 1.61 10.49 20.11
CA ALA A 344 1.48 11.20 18.84
C ALA A 344 1.88 10.33 17.65
N TYR A 345 1.51 10.79 16.47
CA TYR A 345 1.71 10.11 15.20
C TYR A 345 2.17 11.09 14.12
N ALA A 346 3.09 10.66 13.26
CA ALA A 346 3.33 11.25 11.96
C ALA A 346 2.79 10.31 10.89
N VAL A 347 1.92 10.83 10.02
CA VAL A 347 1.26 10.10 8.94
C VAL A 347 1.69 10.71 7.62
N THR A 348 2.15 9.87 6.71
CA THR A 348 2.52 10.24 5.34
C THR A 348 1.94 9.22 4.37
N ASN A 349 2.00 9.50 3.08
CA ASN A 349 1.60 8.52 2.05
C ASN A 349 2.47 7.25 2.06
N ASN A 350 3.63 7.29 2.71
CA ASN A 350 4.59 6.20 2.73
C ASN A 350 4.61 5.45 4.09
N GLY A 351 3.76 5.81 5.05
CA GLY A 351 3.64 5.09 6.30
C GLY A 351 3.14 5.94 7.47
N THR A 352 3.13 5.33 8.65
CA THR A 352 2.80 6.00 9.91
C THR A 352 3.81 5.60 10.97
N LEU A 353 4.41 6.60 11.63
CA LEU A 353 5.23 6.41 12.82
C LEU A 353 4.52 7.00 14.03
N GLN A 354 4.79 6.45 15.20
CA GLN A 354 4.23 6.92 16.46
C GLN A 354 5.33 7.04 17.51
N ASP A 355 5.14 7.94 18.46
CA ASP A 355 6.03 8.10 19.60
C ASP A 355 5.27 8.68 20.80
N GLU A 356 5.81 8.51 22.00
CA GLU A 356 5.19 8.92 23.25
C GLU A 356 6.13 9.71 24.16
N ALA A 357 5.53 10.52 25.04
CA ALA A 357 6.22 11.22 26.11
C ALA A 357 5.28 11.37 27.32
N SER A 358 5.82 11.23 28.52
CA SER A 358 5.03 11.11 29.75
C SER A 358 5.23 12.26 30.74
N VAL A 359 4.20 12.54 31.51
CA VAL A 359 4.23 13.49 32.63
C VAL A 359 3.85 12.75 33.89
N ALA A 360 4.74 12.73 34.87
CA ALA A 360 4.42 12.27 36.23
C ALA A 360 3.96 13.48 37.07
N VAL A 361 2.83 13.35 37.76
CA VAL A 361 2.33 14.37 38.67
C VAL A 361 2.90 14.10 40.06
N LYS A 362 3.63 15.08 40.60
CA LYS A 362 4.20 15.01 41.95
C LYS A 362 3.10 14.84 43.00
N GLY A 363 3.43 14.11 44.05
CA GLY A 363 2.57 13.85 45.20
C GLY A 363 3.29 12.98 46.24
N ASP A 364 2.77 13.02 47.46
CA ASP A 364 3.20 12.12 48.55
C ASP A 364 2.51 10.76 48.36
N CYS A 365 3.00 10.02 47.37
CA CYS A 365 2.50 8.69 47.07
C CYS A 365 3.01 7.75 48.15
N ALA A 366 2.13 6.95 48.76
CA ALA A 366 2.61 5.77 49.47
C ALA A 366 3.46 4.97 48.49
N GLU A 367 4.75 4.79 48.78
CA GLU A 367 5.58 3.86 48.03
C GLU A 367 4.82 2.53 48.00
N ALA A 368 4.58 1.99 46.82
CA ALA A 368 4.16 0.60 46.74
C ALA A 368 5.22 -0.19 47.50
N LEU A 369 4.82 -0.86 48.59
CA LEU A 369 5.71 -1.76 49.32
C LEU A 369 6.44 -2.62 48.28
N PRO A 370 7.78 -2.74 48.34
CA PRO A 370 8.48 -3.61 47.41
C PRO A 370 7.88 -5.00 47.57
N THR A 371 7.19 -5.48 46.54
CA THR A 371 6.80 -6.88 46.49
C THR A 371 8.10 -7.65 46.36
N THR A 372 8.58 -8.21 47.47
CA THR A 372 9.66 -9.20 47.47
C THR A 372 9.13 -10.49 46.84
N GLY A 373 8.93 -10.48 45.53
CA GLY A 373 8.95 -11.67 44.69
C GLY A 373 10.39 -11.91 44.22
N PRO A 374 10.78 -13.16 43.94
CA PRO A 374 12.15 -13.49 43.60
C PRO A 374 12.63 -12.65 42.42
N VAL A 375 13.72 -11.93 42.68
CA VAL A 375 14.44 -11.03 41.80
C VAL A 375 14.98 -11.82 40.60
N GLU A 376 14.64 -11.40 39.38
CA GLU A 376 15.47 -11.70 38.21
C GLU A 376 16.15 -10.40 37.77
N VAL A 377 17.44 -10.33 38.09
CA VAL A 377 18.33 -9.22 37.73
C VAL A 377 18.53 -9.23 36.22
N ALA A 378 18.06 -8.21 35.53
CA ALA A 378 18.54 -7.86 34.20
C ALA A 378 18.59 -6.33 34.05
N ALA A 379 19.51 -5.71 34.79
CA ALA A 379 19.97 -4.37 34.49
C ALA A 379 21.42 -4.44 34.03
N GLY A 380 21.67 -4.03 32.80
CA GLY A 380 23.00 -3.66 32.33
C GLY A 380 23.44 -4.33 31.04
N LEU A 381 23.03 -3.77 29.89
CA LEU A 381 23.92 -3.64 28.73
C LEU A 381 23.46 -2.44 27.90
N LEU A 382 24.20 -1.34 28.09
CA LEU A 382 24.24 -0.22 27.16
C LEU A 382 24.82 -0.71 25.81
N GLY A 383 24.15 -0.34 24.72
CA GLY A 383 24.77 -0.05 23.43
C GLY A 383 25.21 -1.24 22.56
N ILE A 384 24.31 -1.76 21.73
CA ILE A 384 24.55 -1.90 20.29
C ILE A 384 23.27 -1.51 19.56
N GLY A 385 23.23 -0.28 19.05
CA GLY A 385 22.35 0.06 17.94
C GLY A 385 22.90 -0.58 16.68
N ALA A 386 22.43 -1.78 16.35
CA ALA A 386 22.50 -2.40 15.03
C ALA A 386 21.64 -3.67 15.01
N LEU A 387 20.70 -3.73 14.05
CA LEU A 387 19.90 -4.91 13.64
C LEU A 387 18.81 -5.32 14.65
N THR A 388 17.52 -5.10 14.40
CA THR A 388 16.79 -5.90 13.40
C THR A 388 15.38 -5.33 13.14
N PHE A 389 15.14 -4.95 11.89
CA PHE A 389 13.81 -4.79 11.26
C PHE A 389 13.09 -6.15 11.06
N GLY A 390 13.27 -7.12 11.97
CA GLY A 390 12.93 -8.54 11.74
C GLY A 390 11.88 -9.17 12.66
N ILE A 391 11.39 -8.49 13.71
CA ILE A 391 10.52 -9.13 14.72
C ILE A 391 9.05 -8.70 14.63
N VAL A 392 8.74 -7.61 13.93
CA VAL A 392 7.34 -7.16 13.74
C VAL A 392 6.55 -8.03 12.74
N TYR A 393 7.23 -8.78 11.86
CA TYR A 393 6.57 -9.72 10.93
C TYR A 393 6.51 -11.18 11.44
N TYR A 394 7.23 -11.51 12.51
CA TYR A 394 7.29 -12.89 13.04
C TYR A 394 6.21 -13.16 14.11
N LEU A 395 5.74 -12.14 14.83
CA LEU A 395 4.73 -12.31 15.89
C LEU A 395 3.27 -12.16 15.40
N LYS A 396 3.04 -11.66 14.18
CA LYS A 396 1.71 -11.62 13.56
C LYS A 396 1.32 -12.95 12.90
N SER A 397 2.29 -13.75 12.43
CA SER A 397 2.05 -15.01 11.71
C SER A 397 1.73 -16.22 12.62
N ARG A 398 2.18 -16.24 13.89
CA ARG A 398 1.86 -17.36 14.81
C ARG A 398 0.49 -17.26 15.47
N ARG A 399 -0.12 -16.08 15.54
CA ARG A 399 -1.43 -15.91 16.19
C ARG A 399 -2.59 -16.37 15.30
N ASP A 400 -2.44 -16.27 13.97
CA ASP A 400 -3.43 -16.74 13.00
C ASP A 400 -3.35 -18.27 12.76
N LEU A 401 -2.28 -18.93 13.24
CA LEU A 401 -2.16 -20.40 13.26
C LEU A 401 -2.70 -21.05 14.54
N GLU A 402 -2.73 -20.34 15.68
CA GLU A 402 -3.34 -20.87 16.91
C GLU A 402 -4.87 -20.75 16.89
N GLU A 403 -5.44 -19.75 16.21
CA GLU A 403 -6.90 -19.68 16.02
C GLU A 403 -7.45 -20.69 14.98
N SER A 404 -6.60 -21.23 14.09
CA SER A 404 -7.00 -22.31 13.16
C SER A 404 -6.76 -23.73 13.68
N MET A 405 -5.93 -23.93 14.72
CA MET A 405 -5.76 -25.24 15.36
C MET A 405 -6.74 -25.51 16.52
N VAL A 406 -7.36 -24.49 17.11
CA VAL A 406 -8.41 -24.68 18.14
C VAL A 406 -9.72 -25.24 17.54
N HIS A 407 -9.91 -25.12 16.22
CA HIS A 407 -11.05 -25.74 15.52
C HIS A 407 -10.79 -27.15 14.95
N VAL A 408 -9.63 -27.76 15.22
CA VAL A 408 -9.34 -29.16 14.83
C VAL A 408 -8.99 -30.07 16.03
N GLY A 409 -8.78 -29.50 17.23
CA GLY A 409 -8.34 -30.23 18.44
C GLY A 409 -9.43 -30.71 19.41
N HIS A 410 -10.68 -30.96 18.97
CA HIS A 410 -11.72 -31.64 19.76
C HIS A 410 -12.02 -33.05 19.22
N ALA A 411 -10.98 -33.79 18.86
CA ALA A 411 -11.05 -35.22 18.66
C ALA A 411 -9.76 -35.87 19.17
N ALA A 412 -9.92 -36.82 20.10
CA ALA A 412 -8.88 -37.61 20.77
C ALA A 412 -8.01 -36.83 21.77
N SER A 413 -7.74 -37.29 22.99
CA SER A 413 -8.06 -38.50 23.73
C SER A 413 -7.51 -38.26 25.14
N ASN A 414 -8.16 -38.76 26.19
CA ASN A 414 -7.46 -39.36 27.33
C ASN A 414 -8.46 -40.18 28.16
N ASP A 415 -8.38 -41.49 27.94
CA ASP A 415 -8.75 -42.52 28.90
C ASP A 415 -7.87 -42.43 30.15
N TYR A 416 -8.44 -42.69 31.33
CA TYR A 416 -7.89 -43.66 32.29
C TYR A 416 -9.02 -44.19 33.21
N THR A 417 -9.46 -45.41 32.88
CA THR A 417 -9.85 -46.56 33.75
C THR A 417 -10.42 -46.36 35.16
N SER A 418 -11.59 -46.98 35.40
CA SER A 418 -11.78 -47.98 36.47
C SER A 418 -13.02 -48.86 36.20
N LEU A 419 -12.87 -50.15 36.46
CA LEU A 419 -13.77 -51.28 36.25
C LEU A 419 -15.12 -51.20 36.99
N GLY A 420 -16.14 -51.89 36.45
CA GLY A 420 -17.21 -52.52 37.25
C GLY A 420 -18.54 -52.78 36.55
N ASP A 421 -18.83 -54.06 36.27
CA ASP A 421 -20.15 -54.72 36.16
C ASP A 421 -21.09 -54.40 34.97
N VAL A 422 -21.22 -55.27 33.97
CA VAL A 422 -21.96 -56.56 33.93
C VAL A 422 -23.48 -56.39 33.65
N THR A 423 -23.89 -56.98 32.52
CA THR A 423 -25.21 -57.57 32.17
C THR A 423 -26.30 -56.78 31.40
N LYS A 424 -26.48 -57.26 30.15
CA LYS A 424 -27.70 -57.88 29.56
C LYS A 424 -28.83 -57.02 28.96
N LYS A 425 -29.15 -57.46 27.73
CA LYS A 425 -30.47 -57.66 27.10
C LYS A 425 -31.08 -56.50 26.30
N ALA A 426 -31.08 -56.68 24.97
CA ALA A 426 -32.25 -56.41 24.12
C ALA A 426 -33.38 -57.43 24.43
N PRO A 427 -34.67 -57.16 24.11
CA PRO A 427 -35.14 -57.39 22.73
C PRO A 427 -36.30 -56.50 22.21
N LEU A 428 -36.46 -56.59 20.88
CA LEU A 428 -37.65 -56.46 20.01
C LEU A 428 -39.04 -56.20 20.66
N HIS A 429 -39.92 -55.39 20.04
CA HIS A 429 -40.83 -55.76 18.92
C HIS A 429 -42.11 -54.87 18.81
N LYS A 430 -42.60 -54.67 17.55
CA LYS A 430 -44.02 -54.46 17.10
C LYS A 430 -44.67 -53.09 17.40
N ARG A 431 -45.64 -52.55 16.63
CA ARG A 431 -46.32 -52.80 15.34
C ARG A 431 -47.21 -51.55 15.06
N ILE A 432 -47.26 -51.10 13.80
CA ILE A 432 -48.45 -50.85 12.93
C ILE A 432 -49.63 -49.98 13.46
N LEU A 433 -50.01 -48.89 12.76
CA LEU A 433 -51.21 -48.76 11.86
C LEU A 433 -51.64 -47.31 11.53
N LYS A 434 -51.91 -47.12 10.21
CA LYS A 434 -52.95 -46.32 9.52
C LYS A 434 -52.88 -44.77 9.56
N ARG A 435 -52.75 -44.12 8.39
CA ARG A 435 -53.84 -43.72 7.42
C ARG A 435 -54.90 -42.84 8.12
N ARG A 436 -55.28 -41.64 7.65
CA ARG A 436 -55.66 -41.24 6.28
C ARG A 436 -55.85 -39.72 6.22
N LYS A 437 -55.44 -39.11 5.10
CA LYS A 437 -56.14 -38.10 4.27
C LYS A 437 -57.00 -37.01 4.94
N LYS A 438 -56.69 -35.75 4.64
CA LYS A 438 -57.30 -35.06 3.49
C LYS A 438 -56.28 -34.17 2.80
#